data_AF-A0A377Y993-F1
#
_entry.id   AF-A0A377Y993-F1
#
_cell.length_a   1.000
_cell.length_b   1.000
_cell.length_c   1.000
_cell.angle_alpha   90.00
_cell.angle_beta   90.00
_cell.angle_gamma   90.00
#
_symmetry.space_group_name_H-M   'P 1'
#
loop_
_entity.id
_entity.type
_entity.pdbx_description
1 polymer ?
#
loop_
_entity_poly.entity_id
_entity_poly.type
_entity_poly.pdbx_seq_one_letter_code
_entity_poly.pdbx_strand_id
1 'polypeptide(L)'
;MNIETVNELIASLESAGELSIREQKFLKLAKAFKQLAADNVALKDINAWCKTDAFKNMYREFKTAESLGCSDVDCMHDAMLVAIMHAPETPDTNRIVARIKADGVEEFAAKLRMPGDDQFFDALAKGVALVADDFAKQLREGADK
;
A
#
# COMPACT_ATOMS: atom_id res chain seq x y z
N MET A 1 25.80 43.47 -9.41
CA MET A 1 26.22 42.05 -9.38
C MET A 1 27.65 42.02 -9.89
N ASN A 2 28.61 41.56 -9.08
CA ASN A 2 30.04 41.52 -9.47
C ASN A 2 30.39 40.12 -10.00
N ILE A 3 31.52 39.99 -10.70
CA ILE A 3 31.97 38.73 -11.32
C ILE A 3 32.24 37.63 -10.27
N GLU A 4 32.67 37.99 -9.07
CA GLU A 4 32.91 37.04 -7.98
C GLU A 4 31.60 36.41 -7.49
N THR A 5 30.53 37.19 -7.37
CA THR A 5 29.20 36.69 -6.95
C THR A 5 28.64 35.70 -7.97
N VAL A 6 28.93 35.92 -9.26
CA VAL A 6 28.53 35.00 -10.34
C VAL A 6 29.34 33.70 -10.26
N ASN A 7 30.64 33.78 -10.02
CA ASN A 7 31.51 32.62 -9.91
C ASN A 7 31.18 31.76 -8.67
N GLU A 8 30.83 32.37 -7.55
CA GLU A 8 30.36 31.66 -6.35
C GLU A 8 29.03 30.96 -6.59
N LEU A 9 28.11 31.59 -7.33
CA LEU A 9 26.83 30.99 -7.69
C LEU A 9 27.00 29.78 -8.62
N ILE A 10 27.88 29.90 -9.62
CA ILE A 10 28.22 28.80 -10.54
C ILE A 10 28.81 27.62 -9.74
N ALA A 11 29.79 27.88 -8.87
CA ALA A 11 30.38 26.84 -8.03
C ALA A 11 29.36 26.18 -7.09
N SER A 12 28.41 26.96 -6.54
CA SER A 12 27.33 26.43 -5.69
C SER A 12 26.36 25.55 -6.48
N LEU A 13 26.05 25.89 -7.73
CA LEU A 13 25.14 25.11 -8.57
C LEU A 13 25.82 23.85 -9.13
N GLU A 14 27.12 23.93 -9.46
CA GLU A 14 27.91 22.79 -9.94
C GLU A 14 28.26 21.80 -8.82
N SER A 15 28.47 22.27 -7.59
CA SER A 15 28.73 21.40 -6.43
C SER A 15 27.47 20.85 -5.77
N ALA A 16 26.30 21.45 -6.01
CA ALA A 16 25.04 21.01 -5.40
C ALA A 16 24.74 19.54 -5.71
N GLY A 17 25.06 19.05 -6.92
CA GLY A 17 24.76 17.67 -7.32
C GLY A 17 23.27 17.31 -7.18
N GLU A 18 22.41 18.31 -6.99
CA GLU A 18 20.99 18.13 -6.73
C GLU A 18 20.26 17.90 -8.04
N LEU A 19 19.51 16.81 -8.09
CA LEU A 19 18.59 16.51 -9.18
C LEU A 19 17.68 17.72 -9.42
N SER A 20 17.63 18.16 -10.68
CA SER A 20 16.70 19.20 -11.11
C SER A 20 15.26 18.82 -10.74
N ILE A 21 14.39 19.82 -10.61
CA ILE A 21 12.96 19.61 -10.34
C ILE A 21 12.34 18.61 -11.34
N ARG A 22 12.81 18.62 -12.59
CA ARG A 22 12.38 17.69 -13.63
C ARG A 22 12.82 16.26 -13.34
N GLU A 23 14.09 16.05 -12.99
CA GLU A 23 14.61 14.72 -12.70
C GLU A 23 14.01 14.13 -11.42
N GLN A 24 13.75 14.97 -10.41
CA GLN A 24 13.02 14.55 -9.20
C GLN A 24 11.59 14.06 -9.53
N LYS A 25 10.87 14.78 -10.41
CA LYS A 25 9.54 14.35 -10.88
C LYS A 25 9.61 13.03 -11.64
N PHE A 26 10.60 12.85 -12.52
CA PHE A 26 10.79 11.58 -13.24
C PHE A 26 11.13 10.42 -12.30
N LEU A 27 11.94 10.64 -11.27
CA LEU A 27 12.26 9.63 -10.26
C LEU A 27 11.03 9.21 -9.46
N LYS A 28 10.17 10.16 -9.05
CA LYS A 28 8.89 9.86 -8.38
C LYS A 28 7.98 9.04 -9.30
N LEU A 29 7.86 9.44 -10.57
CA LEU A 29 7.05 8.74 -11.56
C LEU A 29 7.57 7.33 -11.85
N ALA A 30 8.88 7.15 -12.00
CA ALA A 30 9.51 5.85 -12.23
C ALA A 30 9.29 4.89 -11.05
N LYS A 31 9.34 5.39 -9.80
CA LYS A 31 9.00 4.60 -8.61
C LYS A 31 7.53 4.15 -8.64
N ALA A 32 6.60 5.03 -8.99
CA ALA A 32 5.19 4.69 -9.13
C ALA A 32 4.93 3.65 -10.23
N PHE A 33 5.58 3.77 -11.40
CA PHE A 33 5.47 2.79 -12.47
C PHE A 33 6.05 1.43 -12.09
N LYS A 34 7.19 1.40 -11.39
CA LYS A 34 7.78 0.14 -10.92
C LYS A 34 6.85 -0.57 -9.94
N GLN A 35 6.21 0.18 -9.04
CA GLN A 35 5.21 -0.38 -8.13
C GLN A 35 3.99 -0.92 -8.90
N LEU A 36 3.41 -0.13 -9.80
CA LEU A 36 2.26 -0.53 -10.61
C LEU A 36 2.54 -1.77 -11.47
N ALA A 37 3.76 -1.92 -11.98
CA ALA A 37 4.16 -3.10 -12.73
C ALA A 37 4.23 -4.35 -11.86
N ALA A 38 4.75 -4.24 -10.63
CA ALA A 38 4.75 -5.34 -9.67
C ALA A 38 3.32 -5.76 -9.31
N ASP A 39 2.44 -4.79 -9.02
CA ASP A 39 1.03 -5.06 -8.68
C ASP A 39 0.29 -5.77 -9.83
N ASN A 40 0.54 -5.36 -11.08
CA ASN A 40 -0.04 -6.01 -12.26
C ASN A 40 0.45 -7.44 -12.47
N VAL A 41 1.66 -7.79 -12.05
CA VAL A 41 2.17 -9.18 -12.10
C VAL A 41 1.46 -10.01 -11.04
N ALA A 42 1.33 -9.52 -9.81
CA ALA A 42 0.63 -10.21 -8.73
C ALA A 42 -0.85 -10.47 -9.08
N LEU A 43 -1.56 -9.49 -9.65
CA LEU A 43 -2.96 -9.66 -10.08
C LEU A 43 -3.12 -10.68 -11.22
N LYS A 44 -2.16 -10.76 -12.14
CA LYS A 44 -2.15 -11.79 -13.19
C LYS A 44 -1.98 -13.18 -12.61
N ASP A 45 -1.21 -13.31 -11.53
CA ASP A 45 -1.00 -14.58 -10.84
C ASP A 45 -2.29 -15.06 -10.14
N ILE A 46 -3.06 -14.15 -9.54
CA ILE A 46 -4.39 -14.45 -9.00
C ILE A 46 -5.35 -14.91 -10.09
N ASN A 47 -5.34 -14.28 -11.27
CA ASN A 47 -6.17 -14.71 -12.39
C ASN A 47 -5.76 -16.10 -12.92
N ALA A 48 -4.46 -16.41 -12.90
CA ALA A 48 -3.96 -17.75 -13.25
C ALA A 48 -4.40 -18.78 -12.20
N TRP A 49 -4.27 -18.45 -10.91
CA TRP A 49 -4.72 -19.28 -9.78
C TRP A 49 -6.23 -19.54 -9.84
N CYS A 50 -7.05 -18.50 -10.04
CA CYS A 50 -8.50 -18.62 -10.18
C CYS A 50 -8.90 -19.53 -11.35
N LYS A 51 -8.14 -19.54 -12.44
CA LYS A 51 -8.44 -20.35 -13.64
C LYS A 51 -7.95 -21.79 -13.55
N THR A 52 -7.02 -22.10 -12.65
CA THR A 52 -6.36 -23.41 -12.61
C THR A 52 -6.47 -24.06 -11.24
N ASP A 53 -5.80 -23.53 -10.23
CA ASP A 53 -5.74 -24.11 -8.89
C ASP A 53 -7.09 -24.06 -8.14
N ALA A 54 -7.83 -22.96 -8.23
CA ALA A 54 -9.12 -22.84 -7.54
C ALA A 54 -10.14 -23.90 -8.02
N PHE A 55 -10.30 -24.08 -9.34
CA PHE A 55 -11.20 -25.08 -9.91
C PHE A 55 -10.69 -26.51 -9.70
N LYS A 56 -9.38 -26.76 -9.75
CA LYS A 56 -8.80 -28.09 -9.47
C LYS A 56 -9.00 -28.49 -8.01
N ASN A 57 -8.78 -27.57 -7.08
CA ASN A 57 -8.99 -27.81 -5.66
C ASN A 57 -10.47 -28.02 -5.36
N MET A 58 -11.34 -27.18 -5.89
CA MET A 58 -12.80 -27.33 -5.78
C MET A 58 -13.27 -28.70 -6.33
N TYR A 59 -12.76 -29.14 -7.50
CA TYR A 59 -13.11 -30.43 -8.08
C TYR A 59 -12.63 -31.61 -7.22
N ARG A 60 -11.41 -31.53 -6.67
CA ARG A 60 -10.85 -32.55 -5.77
C ARG A 60 -11.68 -32.68 -4.48
N GLU A 61 -12.00 -31.56 -3.84
CA GLU A 61 -12.79 -31.56 -2.61
C GLU A 61 -14.22 -32.06 -2.86
N PHE A 62 -14.83 -31.65 -3.97
CA PHE A 62 -16.12 -32.17 -4.39
C PHE A 62 -16.09 -33.69 -4.60
N LYS A 63 -15.08 -34.23 -5.28
CA LYS A 63 -14.92 -35.69 -5.44
C LYS A 63 -14.68 -36.42 -4.12
N THR A 64 -14.02 -35.78 -3.17
CA THR A 64 -13.83 -36.32 -1.82
C THR A 64 -15.15 -36.37 -1.07
N ALA A 65 -15.94 -35.29 -1.09
CA ALA A 65 -17.28 -35.24 -0.50
C ALA A 65 -18.24 -36.25 -1.14
N GLU A 66 -18.22 -36.38 -2.47
CA GLU A 66 -19.00 -37.39 -3.22
C GLU A 66 -18.63 -38.82 -2.78
N SER A 67 -17.34 -39.10 -2.61
CA SER A 67 -16.86 -40.42 -2.13
C SER A 67 -17.29 -40.76 -0.69
N LEU A 68 -17.60 -39.73 0.11
CA LEU A 68 -18.10 -39.85 1.48
C LEU A 68 -19.65 -39.87 1.53
N GLY A 69 -20.32 -39.84 0.38
CA GLY A 69 -21.78 -39.91 0.26
C GLY A 69 -22.51 -38.55 0.33
N CYS A 70 -21.78 -37.44 0.27
CA CYS A 70 -22.34 -36.09 0.20
C CYS A 70 -22.49 -35.69 -1.27
N SER A 71 -23.67 -35.93 -1.87
CA SER A 71 -23.96 -35.66 -3.29
C SER A 71 -24.70 -34.34 -3.56
N ASP A 72 -25.04 -33.59 -2.51
CA ASP A 72 -25.93 -32.44 -2.62
C ASP A 72 -25.20 -31.14 -2.98
N VAL A 73 -25.96 -30.17 -3.50
CA VAL A 73 -25.49 -28.84 -3.95
C VAL A 73 -24.76 -28.08 -2.83
N ASP A 74 -25.10 -28.35 -1.57
CA ASP A 74 -24.44 -27.77 -0.39
C ASP A 74 -22.96 -28.21 -0.28
N CYS A 75 -22.62 -29.43 -0.70
CA CYS A 75 -21.24 -29.90 -0.73
C CYS A 75 -20.39 -29.13 -1.79
N MET A 76 -21.03 -28.52 -2.82
CA MET A 76 -20.35 -27.63 -3.77
C MET A 76 -20.09 -26.23 -3.19
N HIS A 77 -21.01 -25.70 -2.39
CA HIS A 77 -20.81 -24.42 -1.70
C HIS A 77 -19.62 -24.51 -0.72
N ASP A 78 -19.53 -25.61 0.02
CA ASP A 78 -18.42 -25.84 0.95
C ASP A 78 -17.09 -26.06 0.21
N ALA A 79 -17.08 -26.80 -0.90
CA ALA A 79 -15.88 -26.94 -1.75
C ALA A 79 -15.42 -25.60 -2.34
N MET A 80 -16.35 -24.71 -2.69
CA MET A 80 -16.07 -23.36 -3.19
C MET A 80 -15.51 -22.46 -2.08
N LEU A 81 -16.10 -22.48 -0.88
CA LEU A 81 -15.60 -21.76 0.29
C LEU A 81 -14.18 -22.19 0.64
N VAL A 82 -13.90 -23.49 0.65
CA VAL A 82 -12.56 -24.03 0.90
C VAL A 82 -11.58 -23.60 -0.20
N ALA A 83 -11.97 -23.63 -1.47
CA ALA A 83 -11.11 -23.14 -2.55
C ALA A 83 -10.76 -21.65 -2.39
N ILE A 84 -11.74 -20.82 -1.97
CA ILE A 84 -11.53 -19.40 -1.69
C ILE A 84 -10.63 -19.19 -0.46
N MET A 85 -10.73 -20.03 0.56
CA MET A 85 -9.83 -19.97 1.74
C MET A 85 -8.37 -20.31 1.40
N HIS A 86 -8.12 -21.02 0.30
CA HIS A 86 -6.77 -21.28 -0.22
C HIS A 86 -6.30 -20.23 -1.23
N ALA A 87 -7.00 -19.10 -1.35
CA ALA A 87 -6.54 -18.00 -2.19
C ALA A 87 -5.13 -17.56 -1.78
N PRO A 88 -4.22 -17.32 -2.75
CA PRO A 88 -2.89 -16.83 -2.45
C PRO A 88 -3.03 -15.49 -1.71
N GLU A 89 -2.32 -15.37 -0.59
CA GLU A 89 -2.24 -14.11 0.12
C GLU A 89 -1.68 -13.03 -0.81
N THR A 90 -2.08 -11.77 -0.58
CA THR A 90 -1.59 -10.62 -1.35
C THR A 90 -0.77 -9.66 -0.47
N PRO A 91 0.42 -10.08 0.03
CA PRO A 91 1.25 -9.25 0.92
C PRO A 91 1.52 -7.85 0.35
N ASP A 92 1.78 -7.76 -0.96
CA ASP A 92 2.03 -6.46 -1.62
C ASP A 92 0.80 -5.54 -1.60
N THR A 93 -0.38 -6.09 -1.87
CA THR A 93 -1.64 -5.32 -1.76
C THR A 93 -1.92 -4.92 -0.33
N ASN A 94 -1.70 -5.83 0.63
CA ASN A 94 -1.85 -5.54 2.06
C ASN A 94 -0.90 -4.41 2.50
N ARG A 95 0.35 -4.43 2.03
CA ARG A 95 1.35 -3.38 2.26
C ARG A 95 0.94 -2.04 1.66
N ILE A 96 0.40 -2.05 0.43
CA ILE A 96 -0.13 -0.84 -0.22
C ILE A 96 -1.31 -0.27 0.58
N VAL A 97 -2.28 -1.10 0.98
CA VAL A 97 -3.43 -0.64 1.75
C VAL A 97 -2.99 -0.10 3.11
N ALA A 98 -2.06 -0.77 3.80
CA ALA A 98 -1.50 -0.29 5.07
C ALA A 98 -0.81 1.07 4.91
N ARG A 99 -0.05 1.26 3.82
CA ARG A 99 0.57 2.54 3.49
C ARG A 99 -0.44 3.64 3.17
N ILE A 100 -1.48 3.35 2.39
CA ILE A 100 -2.56 4.31 2.10
C ILE A 100 -3.28 4.71 3.39
N LYS A 101 -3.54 3.76 4.28
CA LYS A 101 -4.14 4.04 5.60
C LYS A 101 -3.22 4.95 6.43
N ALA A 102 -1.91 4.69 6.44
CA ALA A 102 -0.94 5.53 7.13
C ALA A 102 -0.90 6.95 6.55
N ASP A 103 -0.83 7.09 5.23
CA ASP A 103 -0.82 8.38 4.53
C ASP A 103 -2.09 9.20 4.88
N GLY A 104 -3.27 8.57 4.92
CA GLY A 104 -4.52 9.23 5.29
C GLY A 104 -4.57 9.67 6.77
N VAL A 105 -4.00 8.87 7.68
CA VAL A 105 -3.89 9.23 9.10
C VAL A 105 -2.92 10.40 9.31
N GLU A 106 -1.81 10.42 8.58
CA GLU A 106 -0.85 11.55 8.60
C GLU A 106 -1.48 12.84 8.08
N GLU A 107 -2.29 12.77 7.01
CA GLU A 107 -3.02 13.93 6.50
C GLU A 107 -4.04 14.44 7.54
N PHE A 108 -4.76 13.55 8.21
CA PHE A 108 -5.65 13.91 9.32
C PHE A 108 -4.91 14.58 10.47
N ALA A 109 -3.75 14.02 10.88
CA ALA A 109 -2.92 14.60 11.93
C ALA A 109 -2.40 16.00 11.53
N ALA A 110 -2.03 16.20 10.26
CA ALA A 110 -1.64 17.50 9.74
C ALA A 110 -2.79 18.52 9.78
N LYS A 111 -4.03 18.09 9.49
CA LYS A 111 -5.22 18.94 9.60
C LYS A 111 -5.51 19.38 11.04
N LEU A 112 -5.34 18.48 12.01
CA LEU A 112 -5.52 18.79 13.43
C LEU A 112 -4.49 19.80 13.97
N ARG A 113 -3.33 19.93 13.32
CA ARG A 113 -2.28 20.89 13.72
C ARG A 113 -2.52 22.30 13.18
N MET A 114 -3.55 22.50 12.35
CA MET A 114 -3.93 23.83 11.88
C MET A 114 -4.55 24.62 13.05
N PRO A 115 -3.96 25.76 13.46
CA PRO A 115 -4.46 26.52 14.59
C PRO A 115 -5.81 27.15 14.28
N GLY A 116 -6.75 27.04 15.21
CA GLY A 116 -8.05 27.72 15.20
C GLY A 116 -8.06 28.97 16.07
N ASP A 117 -9.26 29.45 16.39
CA ASP A 117 -9.46 30.67 17.19
C ASP A 117 -9.33 30.44 18.71
N ASP A 118 -9.24 29.17 19.14
CA ASP A 118 -9.25 28.77 20.55
C ASP A 118 -8.05 27.89 20.91
N GLN A 119 -7.21 28.41 21.80
CA GLN A 119 -5.97 27.76 22.23
C GLN A 119 -6.21 26.44 23.01
N PHE A 120 -7.35 26.30 23.69
CA PHE A 120 -7.71 25.06 24.39
C PHE A 120 -8.02 23.95 23.40
N PHE A 121 -8.82 24.25 22.36
CA PHE A 121 -9.11 23.28 21.30
C PHE A 121 -7.87 22.94 20.47
N ASP A 122 -6.98 23.91 20.23
CA ASP A 122 -5.69 23.67 19.58
C ASP A 122 -4.80 22.70 20.38
N ALA A 123 -4.77 22.85 21.71
CA ALA A 123 -3.99 21.95 22.58
C ALA A 123 -4.55 20.52 22.54
N LEU A 124 -5.87 20.36 22.57
CA LEU A 124 -6.54 19.07 22.39
C LEU A 124 -6.24 18.46 21.01
N ALA A 125 -6.37 19.25 19.95
CA ALA A 125 -6.13 18.80 18.58
C ALA A 125 -4.67 18.33 18.37
N LYS A 126 -3.70 19.02 18.98
CA LYS A 126 -2.29 18.58 19.01
C LYS A 126 -2.13 17.23 19.71
N GLY A 127 -2.80 17.02 20.84
CA GLY A 127 -2.78 15.72 21.53
C GLY A 127 -3.29 14.57 20.65
N VAL A 128 -4.42 14.79 19.95
CA VAL A 128 -4.98 13.80 19.01
C VAL A 128 -4.05 13.58 17.81
N ALA A 129 -3.41 14.64 17.30
CA ALA A 129 -2.49 14.56 16.18
C ALA A 129 -1.23 13.73 16.50
N LEU A 130 -0.77 13.72 17.76
CA LEU A 130 0.37 12.88 18.18
C LEU A 130 -0.01 11.39 18.17
N VAL A 131 -1.18 11.04 18.71
CA VAL A 131 -1.68 9.65 18.70
C VAL A 131 -1.91 9.17 17.27
N ALA A 132 -2.39 10.05 16.39
CA ALA A 132 -2.54 9.75 14.97
C ALA A 132 -1.19 9.45 14.30
N ASP A 133 -0.14 10.23 14.57
CA ASP A 133 1.21 9.95 14.03
C ASP A 133 1.74 8.57 14.49
N ASP A 134 1.55 8.23 15.76
CA ASP A 134 1.96 6.92 16.30
C ASP A 134 1.20 5.77 15.61
N PHE A 135 -0.10 5.95 15.37
CA PHE A 135 -0.90 4.96 14.65
C PHE A 135 -0.48 4.81 13.17
N ALA A 136 -0.20 5.91 12.48
CA ALA A 136 0.35 5.88 11.12
C ALA A 136 1.69 5.14 11.08
N LYS A 137 2.55 5.35 12.07
CA LYS A 137 3.83 4.65 12.18
C LYS A 137 3.64 3.14 12.36
N GLN A 138 2.74 2.71 13.23
CA GLN A 138 2.41 1.29 13.40
C GLN A 138 1.91 0.64 12.10
N LEU A 139 1.07 1.34 11.34
CA LEU A 139 0.59 0.88 10.04
C LEU A 139 1.73 0.70 9.04
N ARG A 140 2.74 1.59 9.03
CA ARG A 140 3.93 1.47 8.17
C ARG A 140 4.84 0.32 8.62
N GLU A 141 5.09 0.17 9.91
CA GLU A 141 5.92 -0.91 10.47
C GLU A 141 5.31 -2.30 10.26
N GLY A 142 3.98 -2.40 10.31
CA GLY A 142 3.24 -3.64 10.00
C GLY A 142 3.19 -3.95 8.51
N ALA A 143 3.39 -2.96 7.63
CA ALA A 143 3.37 -3.13 6.18
C ALA A 143 4.67 -3.75 5.64
N ASP A 144 5.76 -3.69 6.40
CA ASP A 144 7.10 -4.18 6.01
C ASP A 144 7.42 -5.59 6.55
N LYS A 145 6.46 -6.24 7.21
CA LYS A 145 6.54 -7.62 7.70
C LYS A 145 5.78 -8.57 6.78
#